data_AF-A0A7C5D0I1-F1
#
_entry.id   AF-A0A7C5D0I1-F1
#
_cell.length_a   1.000
_cell.length_b   1.000
_cell.length_c   1.000
_cell.angle_alpha   90.00
_cell.angle_beta   90.00
_cell.angle_gamma   90.00
#
_symmetry.space_group_name_H-M   'P 1'
#
loop_
_entity.id
_entity.type
_entity.pdbx_description
1 polymer ?
#
loop_
_entity_poly.entity_id
_entity_poly.type
_entity_poly.pdbx_seq_one_letter_code
_entity_poly.pdbx_strand_id
1 'polypeptide(L)'
;MGRIVRHLRAVAEESGNFAIVPLSEAAIDAVVLLCGCPRACAHQKKEELSRSGLAIIVVVGDSVDGEVVAESSLATAVERKLAAILKR
;
A
#
# COMPACT_ATOMS: atom_id res chain seq x y z
N MET A 1 11.15 5.39 -0.30
CA MET A 1 9.76 5.54 -0.81
C MET A 1 9.63 5.30 -2.32
N GLY A 2 10.39 5.97 -3.19
CA GLY A 2 10.29 5.78 -4.65
C GLY A 2 10.51 4.35 -5.17
N ARG A 3 11.25 3.50 -4.43
CA ARG A 3 11.47 2.08 -4.78
C ARG A 3 10.19 1.24 -4.72
N ILE A 4 9.33 1.46 -3.71
CA ILE A 4 8.08 0.70 -3.56
C ILE A 4 7.12 1.05 -4.71
N VAL A 5 6.97 2.34 -5.01
CA VAL A 5 6.10 2.79 -6.11
C VAL A 5 6.58 2.24 -7.45
N ARG A 6 7.89 2.27 -7.73
CA ARG A 6 8.47 1.71 -8.96
C ARG A 6 8.24 0.20 -9.05
N HIS A 7 8.43 -0.52 -7.94
CA HIS A 7 8.18 -1.96 -7.87
C HIS A 7 6.72 -2.29 -8.17
N LEU A 8 5.77 -1.63 -7.50
CA LEU A 8 4.34 -1.88 -7.72
C LEU A 8 3.89 -1.54 -9.15
N ARG A 9 4.49 -0.52 -9.78
CA ARG A 9 4.24 -0.23 -11.22
C ARG A 9 4.71 -1.37 -12.11
N ALA A 10 5.92 -1.89 -11.89
CA ALA A 10 6.42 -3.02 -12.66
C ALA A 10 5.54 -4.27 -12.48
N VAL A 11 5.10 -4.55 -11.25
CA VAL A 11 4.17 -5.67 -10.96
C VAL A 11 2.81 -5.44 -11.64
N ALA A 12 2.29 -4.22 -11.64
CA ALA A 12 1.03 -3.89 -12.33
C ALA A 12 1.15 -4.11 -13.84
N GLU A 13 2.24 -3.63 -14.45
CA GLU A 13 2.54 -3.76 -15.88
C GLU A 13 2.73 -5.23 -16.30
N GLU A 14 3.43 -6.03 -15.49
CA GLU A 14 3.70 -7.44 -15.78
C GLU A 14 2.46 -8.33 -15.58
N SER A 15 1.70 -8.10 -14.51
CA SER A 15 0.60 -9.00 -14.13
C SER A 15 -0.75 -8.62 -14.73
N GLY A 16 -0.99 -7.33 -15.00
CA GLY A 16 -2.31 -6.83 -15.41
C GLY A 16 -3.40 -6.96 -14.34
N ASN A 17 -3.05 -7.33 -13.09
CA ASN A 17 -4.01 -7.66 -12.04
C ASN A 17 -4.58 -6.44 -11.31
N PHE A 18 -3.95 -5.27 -11.45
CA PHE A 18 -4.40 -4.02 -10.85
C PHE A 18 -3.84 -2.82 -11.61
N ALA A 19 -4.42 -1.65 -11.38
CA ALA A 19 -3.91 -0.37 -11.85
C ALA A 19 -3.58 0.54 -10.65
N ILE A 20 -2.53 1.36 -10.79
CA ILE A 20 -2.23 2.41 -9.81
C ILE A 20 -2.90 3.69 -10.28
N VAL A 21 -3.92 4.11 -9.54
CA VAL A 21 -4.76 5.26 -9.86
C VAL A 21 -4.54 6.41 -8.87
N PRO A 22 -4.87 7.66 -9.25
CA PRO A 22 -4.97 8.78 -8.31
C PRO A 22 -5.96 8.48 -7.17
N LEU A 23 -5.64 8.94 -5.95
CA LEU A 23 -6.48 8.74 -4.76
C LEU A 23 -7.87 9.39 -4.88
N SER A 24 -8.02 10.38 -5.77
CA SER A 24 -9.28 11.04 -6.09
C SER A 24 -10.27 10.15 -6.86
N GLU A 25 -9.85 8.98 -7.34
CA GLU A 25 -10.77 8.05 -8.00
C GLU A 25 -11.71 7.39 -6.99
N ALA A 26 -12.95 7.14 -7.43
CA ALA A 26 -14.00 6.63 -6.58
C ALA A 26 -13.86 5.11 -6.31
N ALA A 27 -13.36 4.36 -7.29
CA ALA A 27 -13.20 2.91 -7.23
C ALA A 27 -11.74 2.56 -6.89
N ILE A 28 -11.44 2.47 -5.59
CA ILE A 28 -10.13 2.06 -5.07
C ILE A 28 -10.35 0.88 -4.13
N ASP A 29 -9.71 -0.25 -4.42
CA ASP A 29 -9.78 -1.45 -3.58
C ASP A 29 -8.78 -1.38 -2.42
N ALA A 30 -7.60 -0.79 -2.67
CA ALA A 30 -6.52 -0.70 -1.69
C ALA A 30 -5.71 0.60 -1.80
N VAL A 31 -5.28 1.12 -0.64
CA VAL A 31 -4.36 2.25 -0.52
C VAL A 31 -3.09 1.80 0.19
N VAL A 32 -1.93 2.09 -0.40
CA VAL A 32 -0.62 1.92 0.24
C VAL A 32 -0.15 3.28 0.78
N LEU A 33 -0.27 3.47 2.10
CA LEU A 33 0.21 4.67 2.79
C LEU A 33 1.70 4.53 3.09
N LEU A 34 2.52 5.36 2.45
CA LEU A 34 3.95 5.44 2.72
C LEU A 34 4.22 6.57 3.73
N CYS A 35 4.83 6.22 4.86
CA CYS A 35 4.94 7.11 6.02
C CYS A 35 6.39 7.30 6.44
N GLY A 36 6.84 8.55 6.54
CA GLY A 36 8.09 8.87 7.23
C GLY A 36 7.95 8.89 8.75
N CYS A 37 6.72 9.04 9.28
CA CYS A 37 6.41 9.09 10.70
C CYS A 37 5.07 8.40 10.98
N PRO A 38 4.98 7.48 11.98
CA PRO A 38 3.74 6.76 12.29
C PRO A 38 2.57 7.69 12.64
N ARG A 39 2.85 8.81 13.34
CA ARG A 39 1.81 9.76 13.77
C ARG A 39 1.14 10.47 12.60
N ALA A 40 1.90 10.82 11.55
CA ALA A 40 1.35 11.47 10.36
C ALA A 40 0.36 10.56 9.62
N CYS A 41 0.67 9.26 9.55
CA CYS A 41 -0.19 8.30 8.87
C CYS A 41 -1.38 7.82 9.69
N ALA A 42 -1.37 7.96 11.02
CA ALA A 42 -2.55 7.67 11.83
C ALA A 42 -3.75 8.56 11.44
N HIS A 43 -3.48 9.81 11.08
CA HIS A 43 -4.53 10.74 10.64
C HIS A 43 -5.06 10.37 9.25
N GLN A 44 -4.17 10.17 8.28
CA GLN A 44 -4.53 9.77 6.91
C GLN A 44 -5.23 8.41 6.87
N LYS A 45 -4.76 7.44 7.65
CA LYS A 45 -5.43 6.14 7.81
C LYS A 45 -6.86 6.31 8.32
N LYS A 46 -7.08 7.18 9.31
CA LYS A 46 -8.41 7.42 9.86
C LYS A 46 -9.36 8.04 8.82
N GLU A 47 -8.85 8.97 8.00
CA GLU A 47 -9.60 9.58 6.92
C GLU A 47 -9.98 8.54 5.85
N GLU A 48 -9.02 7.73 5.40
CA GLU A 48 -9.25 6.71 4.37
C GLU A 48 -10.11 5.53 4.87
N LEU A 49 -10.00 5.12 6.15
CA LEU A 49 -10.86 4.08 6.75
C LEU A 49 -12.34 4.47 6.78
N SER A 50 -12.69 5.74 6.61
CA SER A 50 -14.08 6.17 6.49
C SER A 50 -14.74 5.74 5.18
N ARG A 51 -13.94 5.34 4.17
CA ARG A 51 -14.41 4.80 2.89
C ARG A 51 -14.71 3.30 3.07
N SER A 52 -15.98 2.93 3.05
CA SER A 52 -16.40 1.51 3.12
C SER A 52 -15.77 0.68 2.00
N GLY A 53 -15.22 -0.48 2.36
CA GLY A 53 -14.65 -1.45 1.41
C GLY A 53 -13.18 -1.22 1.05
N LEU A 54 -12.56 -0.13 1.50
CA LEU A 54 -11.17 0.20 1.22
C LEU A 54 -10.21 -0.57 2.14
N ALA A 55 -9.25 -1.30 1.58
CA ALA A 55 -8.14 -1.86 2.34
C ALA A 55 -6.97 -0.86 2.43
N ILE A 56 -6.28 -0.82 3.57
CA ILE A 56 -5.14 0.10 3.77
C ILE A 56 -3.93 -0.70 4.23
N ILE A 57 -2.83 -0.56 3.49
CA ILE A 57 -1.50 -1.06 3.85
C ILE A 57 -0.67 0.13 4.31
N VAL A 58 -0.12 0.09 5.52
CA VAL A 58 0.71 1.16 6.07
C VAL A 58 2.17 0.74 6.05
N VAL A 59 3.03 1.57 5.46
CA VAL A 59 4.47 1.35 5.43
C VAL A 59 5.17 2.44 6.23
N VAL A 60 5.89 2.09 7.29
CA VAL A 60 6.63 3.05 8.13
C VAL A 60 8.04 2.55 8.38
N GLY A 61 9.05 3.25 7.83
CA GLY A 61 10.43 2.76 7.87
C GLY A 61 10.53 1.34 7.30
N ASP A 62 11.04 0.42 8.11
CA ASP A 62 11.19 -1.00 7.79
C ASP A 62 10.00 -1.86 8.25
N SER A 63 8.81 -1.26 8.34
CA SER A 63 7.59 -1.95 8.76
C SER A 63 6.47 -1.85 7.76
N VAL A 64 5.72 -2.95 7.59
CA VAL A 64 4.48 -3.04 6.82
C VAL A 64 3.37 -3.51 7.76
N ASP A 65 2.33 -2.71 7.92
CA ASP A 65 1.20 -2.93 8.86
C ASP A 65 1.63 -3.21 10.32
N GLY A 66 2.76 -2.61 10.74
CA GLY A 66 3.30 -2.79 12.09
C GLY A 66 4.20 -4.03 12.24
N GLU A 67 4.32 -4.87 11.21
CA GLU A 67 5.28 -5.97 11.16
C GLU A 67 6.63 -5.46 10.65
N VAL A 68 7.71 -5.73 11.38
CA VAL A 68 9.08 -5.37 10.94
C VAL A 68 9.52 -6.36 9.87
N VAL A 69 10.05 -5.84 8.75
CA VAL A 69 10.59 -6.60 7.63
C VAL A 69 11.99 -6.10 7.30
N ALA A 70 12.81 -6.93 6.66
CA ALA A 70 14.09 -6.44 6.14
C ALA A 70 13.86 -5.34 5.09
N GLU A 71 14.70 -4.30 5.06
CA GLU A 71 14.61 -3.20 4.09
C GLU A 71 14.56 -3.73 2.64
N SER A 72 15.40 -4.74 2.33
CA SER A 72 15.45 -5.40 1.02
C SER A 72 14.15 -6.12 0.64
N SER A 73 13.31 -6.44 1.63
CA SER A 73 12.06 -7.19 1.46
C SER A 73 10.82 -6.30 1.52
N LEU A 74 10.96 -5.00 1.78
CA LEU A 74 9.83 -4.06 1.92
C LEU A 74 8.90 -4.10 0.70
N ALA A 75 9.45 -4.01 -0.50
CA ALA A 75 8.65 -3.95 -1.73
C ALA A 75 7.84 -5.25 -1.93
N THR A 76 8.49 -6.40 -1.77
CA THR A 76 7.84 -7.72 -1.87
C THR A 76 6.83 -7.95 -0.74
N ALA A 77 7.07 -7.43 0.46
CA ALA A 77 6.12 -7.52 1.57
C ALA A 77 4.83 -6.74 1.27
N VAL A 78 4.94 -5.53 0.72
CA VAL A 78 3.79 -4.71 0.28
C VAL A 78 3.04 -5.43 -0.84
N GLU A 79 3.74 -5.94 -1.84
CA GLU A 79 3.15 -6.72 -2.94
C GLU A 79 2.35 -7.92 -2.44
N ARG A 80 2.90 -8.70 -1.50
CA ARG A 80 2.20 -9.86 -0.92
C ARG A 80 0.93 -9.47 -0.18
N LYS A 81 0.95 -8.38 0.60
CA LYS A 81 -0.25 -7.85 1.27
C LYS A 81 -1.28 -7.39 0.23
N LEU A 82 -0.85 -6.69 -0.81
CA LEU A 82 -1.72 -6.23 -1.90
C LEU A 82 -2.37 -7.41 -2.64
N ALA A 83 -1.60 -8.43 -3.01
CA ALA A 83 -2.11 -9.63 -3.67
C ALA A 83 -3.11 -10.41 -2.79
N ALA A 84 -2.96 -10.39 -1.47
CA ALA A 84 -3.91 -11.01 -0.55
C ALA A 84 -5.23 -10.24 -0.45
N ILE A 85 -5.21 -8.92 -0.69
CA ILE A 85 -6.40 -8.07 -0.72
C ILE A 85 -7.15 -8.27 -2.05
N LEU A 86 -6.43 -8.23 -3.18
CA LEU A 86 -7.01 -8.30 -4.52
C LEU A 86 -7.56 -9.69 -4.91
N LYS A 87 -7.21 -10.74 -4.17
CA LYS A 87 -7.76 -12.10 -4.35
C LYS A 87 -9.10 -12.32 -3.64
N ARG A 88 -9.62 -11.31 -2.94
CA ARG A 88 -10.90 -11.40 -2.22
C ARG A 88 -12.09 -11.19 -3.13
#